data_AF-A0A9Q9EHX2-F1
#
_entry.id   AF-A0A9Q9EHX2-F1
#
_cell.length_a   1.000
_cell.length_b   1.000
_cell.length_c   1.000
_cell.angle_alpha   90.00
_cell.angle_beta   90.00
_cell.angle_gamma   90.00
#
_symmetry.space_group_name_H-M   'P 1'
#
loop_
_entity.id
_entity.type
_entity.pdbx_description
1 polymer ?
#
loop_
_entity_poly.entity_id
_entity_poly.type
_entity_poly.pdbx_seq_one_letter_code
_entity_poly.pdbx_strand_id
1 'polypeptide(L)'
;MFAATPSLRAGYPGFFRRSMDELKRQAKFAVKMEGLHIPIKPFPLIKFDEPLSPERCKMMCDSDVGGFSRASLTYVPGAAHVERTAGEGSDIKKGGVIVNAPAHEGEEPSHAVFAGSISTELPPNRPQIQRSGYAGFRTRDRGMSLFGKLLWDLSPYSYLALRIKSDGRKYFVNFQTESIVPTDLHQHLLPSYSPGEWETVTIPFSALVRTNYGQVVEPQKEMMSTKVRSVGISLIDRVPGPFELKIADIYATNRPPERKAGQEETGFDLSFEPEDEDAGRGMMDEIEPRRKKGEPERILI
;
A
#
# COMPACT_ATOMS: atom_id res chain seq x y z
N MET A 1 34.96 16.20 2.25
CA MET A 1 34.28 15.11 1.52
C MET A 1 34.26 13.88 2.40
N PHE A 2 33.18 13.63 3.14
CA PHE A 2 33.05 12.42 3.93
C PHE A 2 32.44 11.34 3.05
N ALA A 3 33.27 10.41 2.58
CA ALA A 3 32.80 9.17 1.99
C ALA A 3 32.08 8.38 3.09
N ALA A 4 30.74 8.30 3.01
CA ALA A 4 29.96 7.45 3.89
C ALA A 4 30.39 6.01 3.66
N THR A 5 31.03 5.40 4.66
CA THR A 5 31.37 3.99 4.66
C THR A 5 30.08 3.20 4.51
N PRO A 6 29.96 2.28 3.52
CA PRO A 6 28.77 1.46 3.38
C PRO A 6 28.75 0.46 4.55
N SER A 7 28.14 0.86 5.66
CA SER A 7 27.83 -0.07 6.75
C SER A 7 26.88 -1.15 6.20
N LEU A 8 27.33 -2.40 6.25
CA LEU A 8 26.44 -3.55 6.10
C LEU A 8 25.48 -3.49 7.29
N ARG A 9 24.24 -3.08 7.02
CA ARG A 9 23.17 -3.09 8.02
C ARG A 9 22.59 -4.49 8.10
N ALA A 10 22.37 -4.96 9.33
CA ALA A 10 21.75 -6.25 9.59
C ALA A 10 20.43 -6.38 8.82
N GLY A 11 20.15 -7.59 8.32
CA GLY A 11 18.94 -7.89 7.55
C GLY A 11 18.90 -7.50 6.06
N TYR A 12 19.92 -6.77 5.52
CA TYR A 12 19.99 -6.42 4.09
C TYR A 12 21.24 -6.98 3.37
N PRO A 13 21.11 -7.47 2.12
CA PRO A 13 22.24 -7.89 1.31
C PRO A 13 23.15 -6.70 0.97
N GLY A 14 24.48 -6.92 0.99
CA GLY A 14 25.49 -5.92 0.60
C GLY A 14 25.49 -5.58 -0.90
N PHE A 15 26.22 -4.53 -1.30
CA PHE A 15 26.23 -4.00 -2.68
C PHE A 15 26.52 -5.04 -3.77
N PHE A 16 27.57 -5.85 -3.58
CA PHE A 16 27.94 -6.89 -4.55
C PHE A 16 26.87 -7.98 -4.66
N ARG A 17 26.36 -8.45 -3.52
CA ARG A 17 25.28 -9.44 -3.48
C ARG A 17 24.03 -8.92 -4.18
N ARG A 18 23.62 -7.68 -3.90
CA ARG A 18 22.50 -7.03 -4.60
C ARG A 18 22.70 -6.95 -6.11
N SER A 19 23.92 -6.66 -6.57
CA SER A 19 24.22 -6.59 -8.00
C SER A 19 24.18 -7.97 -8.67
N MET A 20 24.69 -9.01 -7.99
CA MET A 20 24.57 -10.40 -8.45
C MET A 20 23.11 -10.87 -8.49
N ASP A 21 22.33 -10.54 -7.47
CA ASP A 21 20.91 -10.89 -7.38
C ASP A 21 20.11 -10.21 -8.51
N GLU A 22 20.43 -8.95 -8.83
CA GLU A 22 19.79 -8.23 -9.94
C GLU A 22 20.19 -8.80 -11.30
N LEU A 23 21.48 -9.13 -11.51
CA LEU A 23 21.93 -9.82 -12.73
C LEU A 23 21.21 -11.16 -12.91
N LYS A 24 21.14 -11.97 -11.86
CA LYS A 24 20.43 -13.26 -11.87
C LYS A 24 18.95 -13.09 -12.20
N ARG A 25 18.31 -12.07 -11.61
CA ARG A 25 16.92 -11.72 -11.91
C ARG A 25 16.75 -11.40 -13.39
N GLN A 26 17.54 -10.47 -13.93
CA GLN A 26 17.47 -10.08 -15.34
C GLN A 26 17.72 -11.26 -16.29
N ALA A 27 18.72 -12.10 -16.00
CA ALA A 27 18.99 -13.30 -16.77
C ALA A 27 17.80 -14.28 -16.76
N LYS A 28 17.18 -14.50 -15.60
CA LYS A 28 16.01 -15.38 -15.46
C LYS A 28 14.80 -14.85 -16.23
N PHE A 29 14.54 -13.54 -16.18
CA PHE A 29 13.48 -12.90 -16.96
C PHE A 29 13.69 -13.09 -18.46
N ALA A 30 14.90 -12.88 -18.96
CA ALA A 30 15.23 -13.02 -20.38
C ALA A 30 15.07 -14.47 -20.88
N VAL A 31 15.54 -15.45 -20.10
CA VAL A 31 15.47 -16.88 -20.46
C VAL A 31 14.02 -17.40 -20.47
N LYS A 32 13.17 -16.92 -19.55
CA LYS A 32 11.81 -17.43 -19.39
C LYS A 32 10.75 -16.74 -20.26
N MET A 33 11.13 -15.69 -21.00
CA MET A 33 10.18 -14.83 -21.74
C MET A 33 9.00 -14.37 -20.86
N GLU A 34 9.23 -14.12 -19.57
CA GLU A 34 8.18 -13.75 -18.59
C GLU A 34 7.47 -12.42 -18.93
N GLY A 35 7.93 -11.67 -19.95
CA GLY A 35 7.24 -10.49 -20.49
C GLY A 35 6.07 -10.79 -21.44
N LEU A 36 5.83 -12.05 -21.82
CA LEU A 36 4.75 -12.46 -22.73
C LEU A 36 3.50 -12.98 -21.99
N HIS A 37 3.56 -13.18 -20.67
CA HIS A 37 2.46 -13.78 -19.91
C HIS A 37 2.21 -13.02 -18.60
N ILE A 38 0.93 -12.86 -18.24
CA ILE A 38 0.52 -12.26 -16.97
C ILE A 38 1.07 -13.13 -15.81
N PRO A 39 1.81 -12.56 -14.84
CA PRO A 39 2.37 -13.36 -13.74
C PRO A 39 1.28 -14.01 -12.88
N ILE A 40 1.45 -15.31 -12.63
CA ILE A 40 0.55 -16.12 -11.79
C ILE A 40 1.07 -16.30 -10.36
N LYS A 41 2.32 -15.94 -10.09
CA LYS A 41 2.93 -16.05 -8.75
C LYS A 41 2.67 -14.76 -7.96
N PRO A 42 2.51 -14.82 -6.63
CA PRO A 42 2.56 -13.60 -5.85
C PRO A 42 3.97 -12.99 -5.94
N PHE A 43 4.07 -11.66 -5.81
CA PHE A 43 5.33 -10.94 -5.76
C PHE A 43 5.51 -10.30 -4.38
N PRO A 44 6.26 -10.95 -3.46
CA PRO A 44 6.46 -10.43 -2.12
C PRO A 44 7.20 -9.08 -2.13
N LEU A 45 6.59 -8.07 -1.51
CA LEU A 45 7.22 -6.77 -1.22
C LEU A 45 7.97 -6.83 0.12
N ILE A 46 7.32 -7.40 1.13
CA ILE A 46 7.93 -7.74 2.42
C ILE A 46 7.20 -8.94 3.03
N LYS A 47 7.97 -9.86 3.62
CA LYS A 47 7.50 -10.95 4.49
C LYS A 47 8.09 -10.78 5.87
N PHE A 48 7.28 -10.97 6.90
CA PHE A 48 7.73 -11.03 8.28
C PHE A 48 7.90 -12.49 8.72
N ASP A 49 8.82 -13.16 8.04
CA ASP A 49 9.18 -14.58 8.21
C ASP A 49 10.42 -14.78 9.09
N GLU A 50 11.30 -13.78 9.19
CA GLU A 50 12.54 -13.84 9.94
C GLU A 50 12.58 -12.83 11.11
N PRO A 51 13.31 -13.12 12.21
CA PRO A 51 13.48 -12.17 13.33
C PRO A 51 14.01 -10.79 12.94
N LEU A 52 14.81 -10.71 11.87
CA LEU A 52 15.38 -9.46 11.37
C LEU A 52 14.49 -8.80 10.30
N SER A 53 13.34 -9.36 9.93
CA SER A 53 12.44 -8.76 8.96
C SER A 53 11.95 -7.35 9.34
N PRO A 54 11.67 -7.02 10.63
CA PRO A 54 11.38 -5.64 11.04
C PRO A 54 12.54 -4.65 10.78
N GLU A 55 13.79 -5.11 10.76
CA GLU A 55 14.95 -4.29 10.38
C GLU A 55 14.97 -3.96 8.88
N ARG A 56 14.00 -4.46 8.10
CA ARG A 56 13.72 -4.02 6.74
C ARG A 56 12.81 -2.80 6.68
N CYS A 57 12.27 -2.36 7.82
CA CYS A 57 11.35 -1.23 7.92
C CYS A 57 11.93 -0.05 8.72
N LYS A 58 11.75 1.16 8.20
CA LYS A 58 11.98 2.39 8.94
C LYS A 58 10.69 2.81 9.64
N MET A 59 10.73 2.89 10.97
CA MET A 59 9.68 3.49 11.78
C MET A 59 9.62 5.01 11.57
N MET A 60 8.42 5.56 11.66
CA MET A 60 8.13 6.98 11.55
C MET A 60 7.06 7.31 12.60
N CYS A 61 7.35 8.23 13.50
CA CYS A 61 6.42 8.62 14.55
C CYS A 61 6.49 10.14 14.76
N ASP A 62 5.40 10.77 15.17
CA ASP A 62 5.43 12.20 15.50
C ASP A 62 6.45 12.54 16.61
N SER A 63 6.84 11.57 17.43
CA SER A 63 7.90 11.71 18.43
C SER A 63 9.24 12.12 17.82
N ASP A 64 9.50 11.76 16.57
CA ASP A 64 10.72 12.16 15.84
C ASP A 64 10.79 13.68 15.61
N VAL A 65 9.63 14.35 15.62
CA VAL A 65 9.51 15.80 15.48
C VAL A 65 9.06 16.49 16.77
N GLY A 66 8.94 15.74 17.87
CA GLY A 66 8.59 16.25 19.21
C GLY A 66 7.15 16.03 19.64
N GLY A 67 6.38 15.22 18.91
CA GLY A 67 5.10 14.69 19.39
C GLY A 67 5.26 13.67 20.52
N PHE A 68 4.14 13.18 21.02
CA PHE A 68 4.09 12.28 22.18
C PHE A 68 3.56 10.88 21.82
N SER A 69 3.34 10.59 20.54
CA SER A 69 2.97 9.24 20.12
C SER A 69 4.15 8.28 20.27
N ARG A 70 3.85 7.00 20.40
CA ARG A 70 4.83 5.91 20.47
C ARG A 70 4.46 4.85 19.46
N ALA A 71 5.47 4.24 18.84
CA ALA A 71 5.28 3.17 17.88
C ALA A 71 6.48 2.23 17.88
N SER A 72 6.22 0.95 17.64
CA SER A 72 7.24 -0.09 17.50
C SER A 72 6.81 -1.10 16.44
N LEU A 73 7.79 -1.83 15.90
CA LEU A 73 7.56 -2.94 14.97
C LEU A 73 8.41 -4.11 15.43
N THR A 74 7.77 -5.14 16.00
CA THR A 74 8.44 -6.29 16.61
C THR A 74 8.08 -7.57 15.88
N TYR A 75 9.03 -8.51 15.75
CA TYR A 75 8.78 -9.81 15.15
C TYR A 75 8.18 -10.79 16.17
N VAL A 76 7.23 -11.60 15.72
CA VAL A 76 6.65 -12.72 16.46
C VAL A 76 6.79 -13.99 15.60
N PRO A 77 7.42 -15.05 16.11
CA PRO A 77 7.53 -16.32 15.39
C PRO A 77 6.15 -16.99 15.28
N GLY A 78 5.95 -17.77 14.22
CA GLY A 78 4.70 -18.46 13.95
C GLY A 78 4.81 -19.32 12.70
N ALA A 79 3.67 -19.68 12.11
CA ALA A 79 3.62 -20.54 10.93
C ALA A 79 4.40 -19.95 9.74
N ALA A 80 5.12 -20.83 9.03
CA ALA A 80 5.90 -20.44 7.85
C ALA A 80 5.00 -19.97 6.69
N HIS A 81 5.54 -19.03 5.90
CA HIS A 81 4.84 -18.43 4.77
C HIS A 81 5.08 -19.23 3.49
N VAL A 82 4.00 -19.70 2.86
CA VAL A 82 4.05 -20.49 1.63
C VAL A 82 3.38 -19.73 0.49
N GLU A 83 4.15 -19.49 -0.57
CA GLU A 83 3.63 -18.97 -1.84
C GLU A 83 2.91 -20.09 -2.58
N ARG A 84 1.61 -19.93 -2.81
CA ARG A 84 0.83 -20.81 -3.69
C ARG A 84 0.55 -20.10 -5.00
N THR A 85 0.85 -20.78 -6.09
CA THR A 85 0.57 -20.29 -7.44
C THR A 85 -0.81 -20.72 -7.91
N ALA A 86 -1.38 -20.00 -8.86
CA ALA A 86 -2.54 -20.47 -9.62
C ALA A 86 -2.26 -21.89 -10.14
N GLY A 87 -3.10 -22.88 -9.80
CA GLY A 87 -2.90 -24.24 -10.31
C GLY A 87 -3.55 -25.41 -9.56
N GLU A 88 -4.11 -25.23 -8.36
CA GLU A 88 -4.78 -26.34 -7.64
C GLU A 88 -6.30 -26.10 -7.51
N GLY A 89 -7.10 -27.05 -7.99
CA GLY A 89 -8.57 -27.03 -7.85
C GLY A 89 -9.28 -25.88 -8.58
N SER A 90 -10.26 -25.26 -7.92
CA SER A 90 -11.08 -24.17 -8.49
C SER A 90 -10.33 -22.85 -8.73
N ASP A 91 -9.06 -22.74 -8.31
CA ASP A 91 -8.27 -21.51 -8.31
C ASP A 91 -7.29 -21.40 -9.48
N ILE A 92 -7.36 -22.31 -10.47
CA ILE A 92 -6.46 -22.36 -11.65
C ILE A 92 -6.39 -21.04 -12.43
N LYS A 93 -7.42 -20.18 -12.34
CA LYS A 93 -7.45 -18.87 -13.02
C LYS A 93 -7.21 -17.66 -12.10
N LYS A 94 -7.03 -17.85 -10.79
CA LYS A 94 -6.84 -16.75 -9.83
C LYS A 94 -5.34 -16.55 -9.59
N GLY A 95 -4.86 -15.30 -9.56
CA GLY A 95 -3.45 -15.02 -9.24
C GLY A 95 -2.99 -15.66 -7.90
N GLY A 96 -1.68 -15.79 -7.74
CA GLY A 96 -1.11 -16.48 -6.58
C GLY A 96 -1.29 -15.75 -5.25
N VAL A 97 -1.19 -16.49 -4.15
CA VAL A 97 -1.40 -16.02 -2.77
C VAL A 97 -0.28 -16.47 -1.86
N ILE A 98 -0.15 -15.80 -0.71
CA ILE A 98 0.73 -16.25 0.37
C ILE A 98 -0.16 -16.69 1.53
N VAL A 99 0.06 -17.93 2.00
CA VAL A 99 -0.73 -18.57 3.06
C VAL A 99 0.19 -19.28 4.05
N ASN A 100 -0.36 -19.79 5.14
CA ASN A 100 0.40 -20.64 6.06
C ASN A 100 0.80 -21.96 5.39
N ALA A 101 1.92 -22.51 5.84
CA ALA A 101 2.29 -23.88 5.55
C ALA A 101 1.19 -24.86 6.00
N PRO A 102 0.87 -25.89 5.21
CA PRO A 102 -0.20 -26.85 5.53
C PRO A 102 -0.01 -27.54 6.89
N ALA A 103 1.25 -27.75 7.31
CA ALA A 103 1.57 -28.35 8.60
C ALA A 103 1.16 -27.49 9.82
N HIS A 104 0.77 -26.24 9.61
CA HIS A 104 0.43 -25.26 10.64
C HIS A 104 -0.98 -24.67 10.41
N GLU A 105 -1.90 -25.50 9.91
CA GLU A 105 -3.30 -25.09 9.71
C GLU A 105 -3.95 -24.75 11.07
N GLY A 106 -4.41 -23.50 11.21
CA GLY A 106 -4.96 -22.97 12.48
C GLY A 106 -3.98 -22.21 13.37
N GLU A 107 -2.67 -22.20 13.07
CA GLU A 107 -1.69 -21.40 13.80
C GLU A 107 -1.55 -19.98 13.22
N GLU A 108 -1.24 -19.00 14.08
CA GLU A 108 -0.90 -17.64 13.60
C GLU A 108 0.37 -17.69 12.73
N PRO A 109 0.41 -16.99 11.58
CA PRO A 109 1.64 -16.85 10.79
C PRO A 109 2.75 -16.21 11.62
N SER A 110 4.02 -16.45 11.28
CA SER A 110 5.06 -15.52 11.73
C SER A 110 4.73 -14.13 11.21
N HIS A 111 4.89 -13.10 12.03
CA HIS A 111 4.41 -11.77 11.68
C HIS A 111 5.19 -10.67 12.39
N ALA A 112 4.98 -9.43 11.93
CA ALA A 112 5.34 -8.26 12.70
C ALA A 112 4.13 -7.67 13.41
N VAL A 113 4.34 -7.15 14.62
CA VAL A 113 3.35 -6.41 15.40
C VAL A 113 3.72 -4.94 15.34
N PHE A 114 2.89 -4.16 14.63
CA PHE A 114 2.96 -2.70 14.62
C PHE A 114 2.05 -2.16 15.72
N ALA A 115 2.63 -1.78 16.85
CA ALA A 115 1.87 -1.38 18.03
C ALA A 115 2.45 -0.15 18.71
N GLY A 116 1.60 0.54 19.46
CA GLY A 116 1.98 1.75 20.17
C GLY A 116 0.79 2.50 20.75
N SER A 117 0.97 3.81 20.93
CA SER A 117 -0.08 4.70 21.44
C SER A 117 -0.04 6.04 20.71
N ILE A 118 -1.19 6.51 20.24
CA ILE A 118 -1.34 7.83 19.63
C ILE A 118 -1.59 8.89 20.71
N SER A 119 -0.92 10.02 20.59
CA SER A 119 -1.22 11.26 21.32
C SER A 119 -1.39 12.43 20.35
N THR A 120 -2.43 13.23 20.54
CA THR A 120 -2.71 14.45 19.76
C THR A 120 -2.24 15.72 20.46
N GLU A 121 -1.51 15.59 21.57
CA GLU A 121 -0.92 16.73 22.25
C GLU A 121 0.14 17.38 21.35
N LEU A 122 0.17 18.71 21.36
CA LEU A 122 1.16 19.49 20.62
C LEU A 122 2.33 19.83 21.55
N PRO A 123 3.58 19.76 21.09
CA PRO A 123 4.73 20.12 21.89
C PRO A 123 4.67 21.60 22.31
N PRO A 124 4.68 21.92 23.61
CA PRO A 124 4.54 23.30 24.09
C PRO A 124 5.68 24.22 23.62
N ASN A 125 6.85 23.65 23.35
CA ASN A 125 8.05 24.39 22.97
C ASN A 125 8.26 24.49 21.44
N ARG A 126 7.30 24.05 20.61
CA ARG A 126 7.42 24.04 19.14
C ARG A 126 6.11 24.46 18.44
N PRO A 127 5.78 25.76 18.44
CA PRO A 127 4.51 26.28 17.90
C PRO A 127 4.33 26.09 16.40
N GLN A 128 5.41 25.82 15.65
CA GLN A 128 5.36 25.47 14.23
C GLN A 128 4.69 24.11 13.95
N ILE A 129 4.58 23.24 14.97
CA ILE A 129 3.95 21.93 14.84
C ILE A 129 2.45 22.10 15.05
N GLN A 130 1.71 22.13 13.96
CA GLN A 130 0.26 22.33 13.98
C GLN A 130 -0.54 21.02 14.04
N ARG A 131 0.11 19.87 13.80
CA ARG A 131 -0.51 18.55 13.76
C ARG A 131 0.40 17.50 14.40
N SER A 132 -0.19 16.69 15.27
CA SER A 132 0.39 15.48 15.88
C SER A 132 -0.67 14.36 15.87
N GLY A 133 -0.28 13.17 16.34
CA GLY A 133 -1.08 11.97 16.36
C GLY A 133 -0.82 11.08 15.15
N TYR A 134 0.45 10.80 14.86
CA TYR A 134 0.85 9.93 13.75
C TYR A 134 1.83 8.84 14.18
N ALA A 135 1.60 7.64 13.67
CA ALA A 135 2.56 6.56 13.69
C ALA A 135 2.56 5.85 12.33
N GLY A 136 3.70 5.33 11.91
CA GLY A 136 3.79 4.52 10.71
C GLY A 136 5.13 3.83 10.57
N PHE A 137 5.23 2.99 9.56
CA PHE A 137 6.49 2.42 9.10
C PHE A 137 6.45 2.27 7.59
N ARG A 138 7.63 2.17 6.99
CA ARG A 138 7.76 1.78 5.59
C ARG A 138 9.00 0.94 5.37
N THR A 139 8.99 0.11 4.34
CA THR A 139 10.19 -0.60 3.90
C THR A 139 11.30 0.39 3.59
N ARG A 140 12.55 0.09 3.96
CA ARG A 140 13.70 0.91 3.57
C ARG A 140 13.92 0.78 2.06
N ASP A 141 14.50 1.84 1.48
CA ASP A 141 14.97 1.81 0.10
C ASP A 141 15.90 0.60 -0.10
N ARG A 142 15.69 -0.16 -1.18
CA ARG A 142 16.50 -1.36 -1.50
C ARG A 142 17.95 -1.03 -1.88
N GLY A 143 18.28 0.26 -1.96
CA GLY A 143 19.62 0.76 -2.22
C GLY A 143 19.98 0.75 -3.70
N MET A 144 21.28 0.63 -3.98
CA MET A 144 21.83 0.59 -5.33
C MET A 144 22.47 -0.76 -5.65
N SER A 145 22.46 -1.08 -6.94
CA SER A 145 23.23 -2.13 -7.61
C SER A 145 24.11 -1.51 -8.70
N LEU A 146 24.95 -2.32 -9.36
CA LEU A 146 25.69 -1.93 -10.56
C LEU A 146 24.80 -1.44 -11.72
N PHE A 147 23.50 -1.80 -11.71
CA PHE A 147 22.52 -1.42 -12.73
C PHE A 147 21.64 -0.22 -12.31
N GLY A 148 22.00 0.46 -11.22
CA GLY A 148 21.29 1.63 -10.70
C GLY A 148 20.49 1.36 -9.43
N LYS A 149 19.52 2.23 -9.13
CA LYS A 149 18.66 2.10 -7.95
C LYS A 149 17.79 0.85 -8.06
N LEU A 150 17.68 0.12 -6.97
CA LEU A 150 16.81 -1.05 -6.89
C LEU A 150 15.39 -0.60 -6.55
N LEU A 151 14.52 -0.69 -7.55
CA LEU A 151 13.10 -0.38 -7.46
C LEU A 151 12.29 -1.65 -7.72
N TRP A 152 11.06 -1.70 -7.23
CA TRP A 152 10.13 -2.74 -7.66
C TRP A 152 9.40 -2.30 -8.93
N ASP A 153 9.25 -3.26 -9.83
CA ASP A 153 8.37 -3.16 -10.98
C ASP A 153 7.12 -4.00 -10.69
N LEU A 154 6.05 -3.29 -10.37
CA LEU A 154 4.72 -3.84 -10.08
C LEU A 154 3.77 -3.67 -11.27
N SER A 155 4.23 -3.16 -12.41
CA SER A 155 3.40 -3.00 -13.60
C SER A 155 2.75 -4.31 -14.11
N PRO A 156 3.33 -5.51 -13.89
CA PRO A 156 2.66 -6.76 -14.26
C PRO A 156 1.55 -7.22 -13.29
N TYR A 157 1.31 -6.49 -12.21
CA TYR A 157 0.35 -6.85 -11.16
C TYR A 157 -0.76 -5.81 -11.03
N SER A 158 -2.00 -6.26 -10.87
CA SER A 158 -3.17 -5.38 -10.73
C SER A 158 -3.53 -5.06 -9.28
N TYR A 159 -3.16 -5.93 -8.33
CA TYR A 159 -3.59 -5.82 -6.94
C TYR A 159 -2.42 -5.89 -5.97
N LEU A 160 -2.60 -5.18 -4.86
CA LEU A 160 -1.86 -5.34 -3.63
C LEU A 160 -2.64 -6.26 -2.69
N ALA A 161 -1.97 -7.21 -2.07
CA ALA A 161 -2.54 -8.02 -1.00
C ALA A 161 -1.73 -7.84 0.29
N LEU A 162 -2.44 -7.77 1.41
CA LEU A 162 -1.86 -7.71 2.74
C LEU A 162 -2.54 -8.76 3.62
N ARG A 163 -1.75 -9.57 4.31
CA ARG A 163 -2.25 -10.52 5.30
C ARG A 163 -2.08 -9.94 6.70
N ILE A 164 -3.19 -9.61 7.35
CA ILE A 164 -3.22 -8.77 8.55
C ILE A 164 -4.19 -9.30 9.61
N LYS A 165 -4.00 -8.85 10.86
CA LYS A 165 -4.97 -8.91 11.95
C LYS A 165 -5.04 -7.51 12.56
N SER A 166 -6.16 -6.84 12.36
CA SER A 166 -6.36 -5.42 12.75
C SER A 166 -7.09 -5.31 14.08
N ASP A 167 -6.77 -4.29 14.88
CA ASP A 167 -7.52 -3.88 16.06
C ASP A 167 -8.82 -3.09 15.73
N GLY A 168 -9.09 -2.86 14.45
CA GLY A 168 -10.25 -2.09 13.96
C GLY A 168 -9.99 -0.61 13.77
N ARG A 169 -8.77 -0.11 14.00
CA ARG A 169 -8.39 1.26 13.66
C ARG A 169 -8.22 1.46 12.15
N LYS A 170 -8.29 2.73 11.75
CA LYS A 170 -8.20 3.16 10.35
C LYS A 170 -6.75 3.36 9.93
N TYR A 171 -6.09 2.26 9.57
CA TYR A 171 -4.76 2.28 8.98
C TYR A 171 -4.81 2.64 7.50
N PHE A 172 -3.72 3.17 6.96
CA PHE A 172 -3.53 3.47 5.55
C PHE A 172 -2.32 2.71 5.04
N VAL A 173 -2.43 2.18 3.82
CA VAL A 173 -1.29 1.66 3.07
C VAL A 173 -0.74 2.74 2.15
N ASN A 174 0.58 2.86 2.11
CA ASN A 174 1.28 3.96 1.47
C ASN A 174 2.36 3.44 0.51
N PHE A 175 2.38 3.96 -0.70
CA PHE A 175 3.45 3.74 -1.67
C PHE A 175 4.22 5.02 -1.94
N GLN A 176 5.53 4.90 -1.96
CA GLN A 176 6.41 5.93 -2.52
C GLN A 176 6.99 5.40 -3.83
N THR A 177 6.84 6.17 -4.91
CA THR A 177 7.44 5.87 -6.21
C THR A 177 8.51 6.91 -6.55
N GLU A 178 9.29 6.69 -7.59
CA GLU A 178 10.03 7.79 -8.19
C GLU A 178 9.04 8.76 -8.84
N SER A 179 8.81 9.91 -8.20
CA SER A 179 8.02 11.02 -8.71
C SER A 179 8.91 12.26 -8.85
N ILE A 180 8.48 13.22 -9.66
CA ILE A 180 9.10 14.54 -9.75
C ILE A 180 9.06 15.22 -8.38
N VAL A 181 7.97 15.02 -7.64
CA VAL A 181 7.79 15.52 -6.29
C VAL A 181 8.08 14.37 -5.30
N PRO A 182 9.24 14.38 -4.60
CA PRO A 182 9.64 13.26 -3.76
C PRO A 182 8.72 13.00 -2.56
N THR A 183 7.91 13.99 -2.20
CA THR A 183 6.95 13.92 -1.09
C THR A 183 5.60 13.33 -1.49
N ASP A 184 5.39 13.02 -2.77
CA ASP A 184 4.19 12.34 -3.23
C ASP A 184 4.12 10.93 -2.62
N LEU A 185 2.94 10.61 -2.09
CA LEU A 185 2.56 9.29 -1.64
C LEU A 185 1.31 8.86 -2.37
N HIS A 186 1.20 7.58 -2.68
CA HIS A 186 -0.05 6.98 -3.15
C HIS A 186 -0.62 6.17 -2.00
N GLN A 187 -1.82 6.52 -1.56
CA GLN A 187 -2.40 6.02 -0.31
C GLN A 187 -3.79 5.43 -0.54
N HIS A 188 -4.13 4.43 0.25
CA HIS A 188 -5.49 3.90 0.35
C HIS A 188 -5.76 3.50 1.80
N LEU A 189 -7.02 3.61 2.24
CA LEU A 189 -7.43 3.11 3.54
C LEU A 189 -7.23 1.58 3.55
N LEU A 190 -6.56 1.04 4.55
CA LEU A 190 -6.40 -0.41 4.69
C LEU A 190 -7.77 -1.00 5.10
N PRO A 191 -8.43 -1.81 4.25
CA PRO A 191 -9.67 -2.44 4.64
C PRO A 191 -9.43 -3.37 5.83
N SER A 192 -10.44 -3.51 6.68
CA SER A 192 -10.43 -4.41 7.84
C SER A 192 -11.85 -4.92 8.02
N TYR A 193 -12.15 -6.10 7.49
CA TYR A 193 -13.50 -6.63 7.45
C TYR A 193 -13.83 -7.51 8.65
N SER A 194 -12.82 -8.12 9.27
CA SER A 194 -12.97 -8.91 10.48
C SER A 194 -11.91 -8.49 11.51
N PRO A 195 -12.09 -7.32 12.17
CA PRO A 195 -11.22 -6.89 13.25
C PRO A 195 -11.07 -7.98 14.32
N GLY A 196 -9.84 -8.18 14.79
CA GLY A 196 -9.50 -9.25 15.73
C GLY A 196 -9.26 -10.63 15.10
N GLU A 197 -9.49 -10.80 13.80
CA GLU A 197 -9.22 -12.05 13.07
C GLU A 197 -8.17 -11.85 11.97
N TRP A 198 -7.46 -12.93 11.63
CA TRP A 198 -6.52 -12.91 10.50
C TRP A 198 -7.29 -12.94 9.18
N GLU A 199 -7.00 -11.99 8.31
CA GLU A 199 -7.57 -11.91 6.97
C GLU A 199 -6.53 -11.47 5.94
N THR A 200 -6.81 -11.78 4.67
CA THR A 200 -6.04 -11.27 3.54
C THR A 200 -6.89 -10.25 2.81
N VAL A 201 -6.51 -8.99 2.89
CA VAL A 201 -7.18 -7.89 2.19
C VAL A 201 -6.48 -7.61 0.87
N THR A 202 -7.25 -7.29 -0.16
CA THR A 202 -6.75 -7.05 -1.51
C THR A 202 -7.26 -5.71 -2.01
N ILE A 203 -6.34 -4.87 -2.48
CA ILE A 203 -6.61 -3.48 -2.91
C ILE A 203 -6.14 -3.33 -4.36
N PRO A 204 -6.97 -2.84 -5.29
CA PRO A 204 -6.53 -2.49 -6.64
C PRO A 204 -5.48 -1.37 -6.60
N PHE A 205 -4.38 -1.49 -7.36
CA PHE A 205 -3.41 -0.40 -7.42
C PHE A 205 -4.01 0.90 -7.99
N SER A 206 -5.03 0.79 -8.84
CA SER A 206 -5.77 1.92 -9.40
C SER A 206 -6.61 2.69 -8.36
N ALA A 207 -6.91 2.08 -7.21
CA ALA A 207 -7.65 2.75 -6.13
C ALA A 207 -6.74 3.64 -5.26
N LEU A 208 -5.42 3.55 -5.39
CA LEU A 208 -4.50 4.37 -4.61
C LEU A 208 -4.58 5.84 -5.05
N VAL A 209 -4.88 6.72 -4.08
CA VAL A 209 -4.99 8.16 -4.31
C VAL A 209 -3.68 8.85 -4.01
N ARG A 210 -3.25 9.74 -4.90
CA ARG A 210 -2.04 10.53 -4.71
C ARG A 210 -2.28 11.67 -3.72
N THR A 211 -1.43 11.73 -2.71
CA THR A 211 -1.41 12.74 -1.66
C THR A 211 -0.03 13.36 -1.50
N ASN A 212 0.01 14.56 -0.94
CA ASN A 212 1.23 15.26 -0.56
C ASN A 212 0.98 15.94 0.79
N TYR A 213 1.85 15.67 1.78
CA TYR A 213 1.64 16.08 3.18
C TYR A 213 0.23 15.77 3.73
N GLY A 214 -0.37 14.66 3.28
CA GLY A 214 -1.71 14.22 3.71
C GLY A 214 -2.87 15.00 3.07
N GLN A 215 -2.61 15.82 2.05
CA GLN A 215 -3.62 16.46 1.22
C GLN A 215 -3.70 15.76 -0.14
N VAL A 216 -4.91 15.52 -0.63
CA VAL A 216 -5.14 14.97 -1.98
C VAL A 216 -4.63 15.97 -3.02
N VAL A 217 -3.84 15.52 -3.98
CA VAL A 217 -3.23 16.39 -5.00
C VAL A 217 -3.76 16.10 -6.39
N GLU A 218 -4.43 17.09 -6.97
CA GLU A 218 -4.84 17.08 -8.37
C GLU A 218 -3.73 17.65 -9.27
N PRO A 219 -3.59 17.15 -10.52
CA PRO A 219 -4.38 16.10 -11.15
C PRO A 219 -4.01 14.72 -10.62
N GLN A 220 -4.98 13.86 -10.30
CA GLN A 220 -4.69 12.47 -9.98
C GLN A 220 -3.99 11.82 -11.18
N LYS A 221 -2.83 11.22 -10.92
CA LYS A 221 -2.09 10.45 -11.92
C LYS A 221 -1.89 9.07 -11.34
N GLU A 222 -2.03 8.05 -12.19
CA GLU A 222 -1.73 6.69 -11.78
C GLU A 222 -0.32 6.57 -11.18
N MET A 223 -0.23 5.75 -10.14
CA MET A 223 1.04 5.44 -9.50
C MET A 223 2.03 4.87 -10.51
N MET A 224 3.28 5.35 -10.48
CA MET A 224 4.36 4.85 -11.34
C MET A 224 4.82 3.46 -10.88
N SER A 225 4.02 2.42 -11.18
CA SER A 225 4.17 1.05 -10.69
C SER A 225 5.47 0.37 -11.12
N THR A 226 6.13 0.85 -12.18
CA THR A 226 7.44 0.36 -12.63
C THR A 226 8.61 0.81 -11.75
N LYS A 227 8.41 1.83 -10.90
CA LYS A 227 9.47 2.52 -10.14
C LYS A 227 9.08 2.71 -8.68
N VAL A 228 8.62 1.64 -8.03
CA VAL A 228 8.23 1.68 -6.61
C VAL A 228 9.46 1.62 -5.71
N ARG A 229 9.55 2.55 -4.76
CA ARG A 229 10.66 2.69 -3.79
C ARG A 229 10.37 2.03 -2.46
N SER A 230 9.19 2.26 -1.90
CA SER A 230 8.79 1.72 -0.60
C SER A 230 7.29 1.49 -0.54
N VAL A 231 6.90 0.48 0.25
CA VAL A 231 5.53 0.30 0.75
C VAL A 231 5.54 0.48 2.27
N GLY A 232 4.47 1.01 2.84
CA GLY A 232 4.37 1.25 4.27
C GLY A 232 2.95 1.28 4.78
N ILE A 233 2.81 1.28 6.10
CA ILE A 233 1.55 1.43 6.80
C ILE A 233 1.62 2.66 7.68
N SER A 234 0.51 3.39 7.78
CA SER A 234 0.38 4.50 8.71
C SER A 234 -0.95 4.54 9.42
N LEU A 235 -0.93 5.04 10.64
CA LEU A 235 -2.09 5.44 11.41
C LEU A 235 -2.12 6.97 11.50
N ILE A 236 -3.12 7.58 10.86
CA ILE A 236 -3.38 9.03 10.81
C ILE A 236 -4.79 9.38 11.32
N ASP A 237 -5.41 8.47 12.08
CA ASP A 237 -6.78 8.65 12.59
C ASP A 237 -6.90 9.78 13.62
N ARG A 238 -5.77 10.19 14.23
CA ARG A 238 -5.68 11.17 15.33
C ARG A 238 -6.60 10.83 16.50
N VAL A 239 -6.87 9.55 16.73
CA VAL A 239 -7.65 9.08 17.88
C VAL A 239 -6.65 8.68 18.97
N PRO A 240 -6.59 9.40 20.11
CA PRO A 240 -5.67 9.04 21.19
C PRO A 240 -5.89 7.60 21.69
N GLY A 241 -4.82 7.01 22.21
CA GLY A 241 -4.87 5.68 22.83
C GLY A 241 -4.10 4.60 22.08
N PRO A 242 -4.20 3.35 22.54
CA PRO A 242 -3.40 2.25 22.03
C PRO A 242 -3.85 1.84 20.63
N PHE A 243 -2.91 1.31 19.85
CA PHE A 243 -3.17 0.67 18.57
C PHE A 243 -2.32 -0.58 18.41
N GLU A 244 -2.84 -1.56 17.66
CA GLU A 244 -2.14 -2.78 17.28
C GLU A 244 -2.60 -3.27 15.89
N LEU A 245 -1.65 -3.44 14.99
CA LEU A 245 -1.85 -4.11 13.71
C LEU A 245 -0.79 -5.21 13.57
N LYS A 246 -1.23 -6.45 13.38
CA LYS A 246 -0.33 -7.55 13.03
C LYS A 246 -0.28 -7.71 11.53
N ILE A 247 0.92 -7.89 10.97
CA ILE A 247 1.16 -8.00 9.53
C ILE A 247 2.05 -9.21 9.28
N ALA A 248 1.56 -10.19 8.52
CA ALA A 248 2.39 -11.31 8.07
C ALA A 248 3.13 -10.95 6.78
N ASP A 249 2.39 -10.48 5.76
CA ASP A 249 2.90 -10.30 4.41
C ASP A 249 2.29 -9.08 3.71
N ILE A 250 3.09 -8.45 2.85
CA ILE A 250 2.64 -7.48 1.86
C ILE A 250 3.20 -7.91 0.50
N TYR A 251 2.33 -8.15 -0.47
CA TYR A 251 2.72 -8.68 -1.78
C TYR A 251 1.81 -8.20 -2.90
N ALA A 252 2.34 -8.13 -4.12
CA ALA A 252 1.53 -7.88 -5.30
C ALA A 252 0.98 -9.19 -5.89
N THR A 253 -0.23 -9.17 -6.45
CA THR A 253 -0.88 -10.33 -7.04
C THR A 253 -1.85 -9.93 -8.15
N ASN A 254 -2.22 -10.91 -8.97
CA ASN A 254 -3.29 -10.83 -9.96
C ASN A 254 -4.56 -11.57 -9.49
N ARG A 255 -4.67 -11.87 -8.19
CA ARG A 255 -5.90 -12.37 -7.58
C ARG A 255 -6.82 -11.19 -7.28
N PRO A 256 -8.04 -11.15 -7.83
CA PRO A 256 -9.00 -10.10 -7.49
C PRO A 256 -9.44 -10.20 -6.02
N PRO A 257 -9.94 -9.09 -5.44
CA PRO A 257 -10.47 -9.10 -4.08
C PRO A 257 -11.63 -10.09 -3.92
N GLU A 258 -11.68 -10.76 -2.76
CA GLU A 258 -12.80 -11.63 -2.41
C GLU A 258 -13.98 -10.75 -1.97
N ARG A 259 -14.90 -10.46 -2.91
CA ARG A 259 -16.14 -9.75 -2.59
C ARG A 259 -17.03 -10.62 -1.71
N LYS A 260 -17.10 -10.33 -0.41
CA LYS A 260 -18.16 -10.89 0.46
C LYS A 260 -19.37 -9.96 0.38
N ALA A 261 -20.54 -10.52 0.06
CA ALA A 261 -21.78 -9.75 -0.04
C ALA A 261 -22.05 -9.00 1.28
N GLY A 262 -22.27 -7.68 1.21
CA GLY A 262 -22.57 -6.82 2.35
C GLY A 262 -21.36 -6.14 3.02
N GLN A 263 -20.14 -6.27 2.48
CA GLN A 263 -18.99 -5.49 2.94
C GLN A 263 -18.87 -4.21 2.10
N GLU A 264 -19.15 -3.06 2.71
CA GLU A 264 -18.85 -1.75 2.11
C GLU A 264 -17.33 -1.60 1.95
N GLU A 265 -16.87 -1.25 0.74
CA GLU A 265 -15.46 -0.92 0.52
C GLU A 265 -15.17 0.43 1.16
N THR A 266 -14.56 0.41 2.35
CA THR A 266 -14.28 1.65 3.06
C THR A 266 -13.13 2.42 2.39
N GLY A 267 -13.39 3.68 2.02
CA GLY A 267 -12.44 4.77 2.22
C GLY A 267 -12.20 5.75 1.07
N PHE A 268 -12.35 5.32 -0.17
CA PHE A 268 -12.21 6.18 -1.35
C PHE A 268 -13.09 5.61 -2.47
N ASP A 269 -14.40 5.87 -2.40
CA ASP A 269 -15.28 5.63 -3.54
C ASP A 269 -15.06 6.77 -4.54
N LEU A 270 -14.18 6.53 -5.51
CA LEU A 270 -14.09 7.31 -6.75
C LEU A 270 -14.64 6.46 -7.89
N SER A 271 -15.80 5.81 -7.71
CA SER A 271 -16.62 5.44 -8.86
C SER A 271 -16.98 6.73 -9.61
N PHE A 272 -16.10 7.13 -10.53
CA PHE A 272 -16.57 7.75 -11.76
C PHE A 272 -17.46 6.68 -12.39
N GLU A 273 -18.76 6.79 -12.14
CA GLU A 273 -19.77 6.19 -13.00
C GLU A 273 -19.34 6.54 -14.44
N PRO A 274 -18.99 5.56 -15.28
CA PRO A 274 -18.82 5.84 -16.69
C PRO A 274 -20.20 6.29 -17.16
N GLU A 275 -20.33 7.55 -17.55
CA GLU A 275 -21.50 7.99 -18.32
C GLU A 275 -21.62 7.03 -19.50
N ASP A 276 -22.72 6.27 -19.51
CA ASP A 276 -23.02 5.29 -20.53
C ASP A 276 -22.80 5.91 -21.92
N GLU A 277 -22.09 5.18 -22.77
CA GLU A 277 -22.03 5.43 -24.20
C GLU A 277 -23.46 5.35 -24.76
N ASP A 278 -24.18 6.48 -24.79
CA ASP A 278 -25.40 6.60 -25.57
C ASP A 278 -25.00 6.76 -27.04
N ALA A 279 -24.79 5.60 -27.67
CA ALA A 279 -24.74 5.47 -29.11
C ALA A 279 -26.13 5.83 -29.69
N GLY A 280 -26.27 7.08 -30.12
CA GLY A 280 -27.12 7.42 -31.26
C GLY A 280 -28.29 8.34 -30.98
N ARG A 281 -28.06 9.65 -31.01
CA ARG A 281 -29.04 10.58 -31.57
C ARG A 281 -28.37 11.77 -32.25
N GLY A 282 -28.80 12.01 -33.49
CA GLY A 282 -28.19 12.94 -34.43
C GLY A 282 -28.26 14.40 -34.01
N MET A 283 -27.49 15.19 -34.75
CA MET A 283 -27.46 16.65 -34.71
C MET A 283 -28.86 17.27 -34.83
N MET A 284 -29.02 18.43 -34.17
CA MET A 284 -30.21 19.28 -34.05
C MET A 284 -31.17 18.85 -32.95
N ASP A 285 -31.05 19.49 -31.80
CA ASP A 285 -32.13 20.33 -31.25
C ASP A 285 -31.54 21.21 -30.14
N GLU A 286 -31.64 22.53 -30.32
CA GLU A 286 -31.35 23.51 -29.27
C GLU A 286 -32.36 23.30 -28.13
N ILE A 287 -31.88 22.83 -26.98
CA ILE A 287 -32.72 22.70 -25.79
C ILE A 287 -32.84 24.07 -25.14
N GLU A 288 -33.96 24.75 -25.36
CA GLU A 288 -34.35 25.95 -24.60
C GLU A 288 -34.42 25.63 -23.09
N PRO A 289 -33.92 26.53 -22.22
CA PRO A 289 -33.97 26.29 -20.78
C PRO A 289 -35.41 26.37 -20.23
N ARG A 290 -35.80 25.33 -19.49
CA ARG A 290 -37.11 25.20 -18.80
C ARG A 290 -37.38 26.39 -17.87
N ARG A 291 -38.42 27.18 -18.18
CA ARG A 291 -38.98 28.22 -17.28
C ARG A 291 -39.62 27.59 -16.03
N LYS A 292 -39.24 28.06 -14.84
CA LYS A 292 -39.95 27.76 -13.57
C LYS A 292 -41.25 28.57 -13.51
N LYS A 293 -42.33 27.91 -13.09
CA LYS A 293 -43.69 28.46 -13.03
C LYS A 293 -43.82 29.39 -11.81
N GLY A 294 -44.02 30.69 -12.02
CA GLY A 294 -44.55 31.58 -10.97
C GLY A 294 -43.87 32.94 -10.71
N GLU A 295 -42.84 33.36 -11.45
CA GLU A 295 -42.25 34.69 -11.24
C GLU A 295 -42.78 35.74 -12.24
N PRO A 296 -43.27 36.91 -11.79
CA PRO A 296 -43.66 37.99 -12.70
C PRO A 296 -42.42 38.68 -13.30
N GLU A 297 -42.45 38.89 -14.61
CA GLU A 297 -41.38 39.52 -15.38
C GLU A 297 -41.11 40.96 -14.87
N ARG A 298 -39.89 41.19 -14.35
CA ARG A 298 -39.34 42.54 -14.19
C ARG A 298 -38.61 42.91 -15.47
N ILE A 299 -39.27 43.65 -16.36
CA ILE A 299 -38.59 44.46 -17.37
C ILE A 299 -38.04 45.68 -16.66
N LEU A 300 -36.74 45.97 -16.79
CA LEU A 300 -36.21 47.34 -16.73
C LEU A 300 -34.84 47.37 -17.42
N ILE A 301 -34.90 47.89 -18.66
CA ILE A 301 -33.97 48.79 -19.39
C ILE A 301 -32.47 48.47 -19.34
#